data_AF-A0A803JE37-F1
#
_entry.id   AF-A0A803JE37-F1
#
_cell.length_a   1.000
_cell.length_b   1.000
_cell.length_c   1.000
_cell.angle_alpha   90.00
_cell.angle_beta   90.00
_cell.angle_gamma   90.00
#
_symmetry.space_group_name_H-M   'P 1'
#
loop_
_entity.id
_entity.type
_entity.pdbx_description
1 polymer ?
#
loop_
_entity_poly.entity_id
_entity_poly.type
_entity_poly.pdbx_seq_one_letter_code
_entity_poly.pdbx_strand_id
1 'polypeptide(L)'
;NIFSGWECGAVSGWECGAVSGWEPVSGWECGVVSGWECGPVSGWECGAVSGWECGAVSGWECGTVSGWECGAVSGWECGAVSGWECGAVSGWECGAVSGWECGAVSGWECGAVSGWECGAVSGWECGAVSGWECGAVSGWECGAVSGWEQPHCSRTGE
;
A
#
# COMPACT_ATOMS: atom_id res chain seq x y z
N ASN A 1 0.67 27.18 5.38
CA ASN A 1 1.24 27.74 4.14
C ASN A 1 1.41 26.55 3.22
N ILE A 2 0.50 26.32 2.29
CA ILE A 2 0.59 25.17 1.39
C ILE A 2 1.61 25.55 0.32
N PHE A 3 2.80 24.96 0.37
CA PHE A 3 3.81 25.09 -0.66
C PHE A 3 3.30 24.35 -1.91
N SER A 4 2.81 25.06 -2.91
CA SER A 4 2.65 24.52 -4.27
C SER A 4 3.88 24.89 -5.10
N GLY A 5 4.98 24.20 -4.81
CA GLY A 5 6.23 24.27 -5.58
C GLY A 5 6.18 23.28 -6.74
N TRP A 6 6.59 23.70 -7.93
CA TRP A 6 6.83 22.81 -9.06
C TRP A 6 8.31 22.47 -9.01
N GLU A 7 8.66 21.28 -8.52
CA GLU A 7 10.04 20.84 -8.45
C GLU A 7 10.22 19.55 -9.27
N CYS A 8 11.07 19.63 -10.30
CA CYS A 8 11.64 18.43 -10.92
C CYS A 8 12.98 18.19 -10.23
N GLY A 9 13.02 17.28 -9.26
CA GLY A 9 14.21 16.97 -8.48
C GLY A 9 14.06 15.65 -7.72
N ALA A 10 15.19 15.06 -7.31
CA ALA A 10 15.17 13.97 -6.34
C ALA A 10 14.95 14.58 -4.94
N VAL A 11 13.75 14.43 -4.38
CA VAL A 11 13.45 14.86 -3.02
C VAL A 11 13.95 13.77 -2.07
N SER A 12 14.94 14.11 -1.24
CA SER A 12 15.41 13.24 -0.16
C SER A 12 15.26 13.99 1.16
N GLY A 13 14.17 13.72 1.86
CA GLY A 13 13.88 14.31 3.17
C GLY A 13 14.38 13.38 4.28
N TRP A 14 15.29 13.86 5.14
CA TRP A 14 15.57 13.27 6.44
C TRP A 14 15.16 14.26 7.52
N GLU A 15 13.85 14.43 7.76
CA GLU A 15 13.36 15.23 8.88
C GLU A 15 13.09 14.34 10.10
N CYS A 16 14.16 13.90 10.76
CA CYS A 16 14.08 13.47 12.17
C CYS A 16 14.27 14.70 13.07
N GLY A 17 13.22 15.50 13.27
CA GLY A 17 13.32 16.68 14.12
C GLY A 17 12.00 17.39 14.36
N ALA A 18 11.18 16.86 15.27
CA ALA A 18 10.08 17.53 15.97
C ALA A 18 9.54 18.83 15.32
N VAL A 19 8.90 18.72 14.15
CA VAL A 19 7.91 19.71 13.74
C VAL A 19 6.70 19.44 14.62
N SER A 20 6.47 20.29 15.62
CA SER A 20 5.22 20.29 16.39
C SER A 20 4.07 20.86 15.53
N GLY A 21 3.88 20.27 14.36
CA GLY A 21 2.96 20.67 13.30
C GLY A 21 2.73 19.46 12.40
N TRP A 22 1.51 18.92 12.49
CA TRP A 22 0.96 17.95 11.58
C TRP A 22 0.71 18.65 10.24
N GLU A 23 1.68 18.68 9.33
CA GLU A 23 1.45 19.27 8.02
C GLU A 23 1.15 18.17 7.00
N PRO A 24 -0.06 18.15 6.39
CA PRO A 24 -0.37 17.25 5.29
C PRO A 24 0.52 17.58 4.10
N VAL A 25 1.20 16.57 3.55
CA VAL A 25 1.94 16.70 2.29
C VAL A 25 0.96 16.46 1.14
N SER A 26 0.92 17.41 0.20
CA SER A 26 0.13 17.29 -1.04
C SER A 26 0.96 17.78 -2.22
N GLY A 27 1.20 16.91 -3.21
CA GLY A 27 2.16 17.18 -4.29
C GLY A 27 1.90 16.41 -5.57
N TRP A 28 2.52 16.89 -6.66
CA TRP A 28 2.59 16.21 -7.96
C TRP A 28 4.06 16.15 -8.33
N GLU A 29 4.64 14.95 -8.39
CA GLU A 29 6.08 14.78 -8.60
C GLU A 29 6.38 13.81 -9.76
N CYS A 30 7.48 14.08 -10.45
CA CYS A 30 8.03 13.22 -11.50
C CYS A 30 9.49 12.89 -11.12
N GLY A 31 9.73 11.76 -10.46
CA GLY A 31 11.05 11.47 -9.91
C GLY A 31 11.13 10.25 -8.99
N VAL A 32 12.22 10.17 -8.23
CA VAL A 32 12.36 9.20 -7.14
C VAL A 32 12.11 9.92 -5.83
N VAL A 33 11.14 9.44 -5.06
CA VAL A 33 10.77 9.97 -3.75
C VAL A 33 11.21 8.98 -2.67
N SER A 34 11.84 9.50 -1.61
CA SER A 34 12.17 8.70 -0.44
C SER A 34 12.06 9.46 0.87
N GLY A 35 11.31 8.92 1.83
CA GLY A 35 10.98 9.65 3.07
C GLY A 35 10.45 8.81 4.23
N TRP A 36 10.30 9.47 5.38
CA TRP A 36 9.64 8.96 6.58
C TRP A 36 8.64 10.01 7.05
N GLU A 37 7.37 9.67 7.14
CA GLU A 37 6.32 10.63 7.46
C GLU A 37 5.40 10.14 8.58
N CYS A 38 4.87 11.10 9.36
CA CYS A 38 3.91 10.87 10.42
C CYS A 38 2.73 11.82 10.23
N GLY A 39 1.69 11.38 9.52
CA GLY A 39 0.55 12.21 9.16
C GLY A 39 -0.17 11.73 7.91
N PRO A 40 -1.18 12.48 7.45
CA PRO A 40 -1.84 12.19 6.18
C PRO A 40 -1.00 12.65 4.99
N VAL A 41 -0.83 11.76 4.02
CA VAL A 41 -0.09 12.00 2.77
C VAL A 41 -1.05 11.84 1.60
N SER A 42 -0.96 12.76 0.63
CA SER A 42 -1.74 12.66 -0.60
C SER A 42 -0.95 13.11 -1.83
N GLY A 43 -0.95 12.33 -2.91
CA GLY A 43 -0.04 12.65 -4.02
C GLY A 43 -0.36 11.99 -5.35
N TRP A 44 0.26 12.52 -6.39
CA TRP A 44 0.32 11.88 -7.71
C TRP A 44 1.79 11.81 -8.13
N GLU A 45 2.29 10.60 -8.32
CA GLU A 45 3.71 10.38 -8.60
C GLU A 45 3.92 9.56 -9.87
N CYS A 46 4.91 9.95 -10.66
CA CYS A 46 5.40 9.18 -11.80
C CYS A 46 6.87 8.85 -11.58
N GLY A 47 7.16 7.62 -11.15
CA GLY A 47 8.53 7.18 -10.87
C GLY A 47 8.63 6.13 -9.78
N ALA A 48 9.66 6.24 -8.94
CA ALA A 48 9.94 5.26 -7.90
C ALA A 48 9.73 5.87 -6.51
N VAL A 49 8.84 5.27 -5.73
CA VAL A 49 8.48 5.74 -4.40
C VAL A 49 8.96 4.74 -3.38
N SER A 50 9.64 5.20 -2.33
CA SER A 50 9.96 4.33 -1.21
C SER A 50 9.93 5.04 0.12
N GLY A 51 9.21 4.50 1.10
CA GLY A 51 8.99 5.24 2.34
C GLY A 51 8.47 4.44 3.52
N TRP A 52 8.40 5.12 4.66
CA TRP A 52 7.78 4.62 5.87
C TRP A 52 6.79 5.64 6.38
N GLU A 53 5.53 5.25 6.51
CA GLU A 53 4.47 6.17 6.86
C GLU A 53 3.65 5.67 8.05
N CYS A 54 3.34 6.59 8.97
CA CYS A 54 2.42 6.35 10.06
C CYS A 54 1.25 7.32 9.93
N GLY A 55 0.14 6.88 9.35
CA GLY A 55 -0.98 7.78 9.05
C GLY A 55 -1.92 7.28 7.96
N ALA A 56 -2.48 8.23 7.22
CA ALA A 56 -3.42 7.95 6.14
C ALA A 56 -2.79 8.33 4.81
N VAL A 57 -2.65 7.38 3.90
CA VAL A 57 -2.00 7.56 2.60
C VAL A 57 -3.07 7.50 1.51
N SER A 58 -3.03 8.47 0.59
CA SER A 58 -3.96 8.54 -0.52
C SER A 58 -3.29 8.98 -1.83
N GLY A 59 -3.12 8.07 -2.77
CA GLY A 59 -2.21 8.32 -3.90
C GLY A 59 -2.62 7.74 -5.24
N TRP A 60 -2.00 8.26 -6.29
CA TRP A 60 -2.00 7.68 -7.63
C TRP A 60 -0.56 7.60 -8.12
N GLU A 61 -0.09 6.39 -8.41
CA GLU A 61 1.31 6.18 -8.77
C GLU A 61 1.45 5.41 -10.08
N CYS A 62 2.41 5.84 -10.90
CA CYS A 62 2.82 5.14 -12.10
C CYS A 62 4.30 4.82 -12.00
N GLY A 63 4.63 3.56 -11.68
CA GLY A 63 6.00 3.11 -11.54
C GLY A 63 6.20 2.04 -10.46
N THR A 64 7.20 2.23 -9.60
CA THR A 64 7.57 1.22 -8.59
C THR A 64 7.40 1.78 -7.19
N VAL A 65 6.59 1.11 -6.37
CA VAL A 65 6.27 1.53 -5.00
C VAL A 65 6.85 0.53 -4.03
N SER A 66 7.53 1.00 -2.98
CA SER A 66 8.09 0.13 -1.97
C SER A 66 8.06 0.74 -0.58
N GLY A 67 7.17 0.27 0.30
CA GLY A 67 6.88 1.00 1.54
C GLY A 67 6.56 0.14 2.76
N TRP A 68 6.53 0.80 3.91
CA TRP A 68 6.02 0.26 5.17
C TRP A 68 5.03 1.26 5.76
N GLU A 69 3.79 0.85 5.94
CA GLU A 69 2.72 1.74 6.36
C GLU A 69 2.00 1.23 7.60
N CYS A 70 1.72 2.14 8.53
CA CYS A 70 0.89 1.88 9.69
C CYS A 70 -0.31 2.83 9.67
N GLY A 71 -1.45 2.33 9.20
CA GLY A 71 -2.70 3.10 9.16
C GLY A 71 -3.61 2.74 7.99
N ALA A 72 -4.12 3.75 7.30
CA ALA A 72 -5.10 3.57 6.22
C ALA A 72 -4.49 3.94 4.88
N VAL A 73 -4.53 3.02 3.92
CA VAL A 73 -3.94 3.17 2.60
C VAL A 73 -5.05 3.17 1.56
N SER A 74 -5.01 4.15 0.66
CA SER A 74 -5.96 4.25 -0.45
C SER A 74 -5.26 4.64 -1.75
N GLY A 75 -5.22 3.76 -2.73
CA GLY A 75 -4.28 3.92 -3.86
C GLY A 75 -4.82 3.49 -5.21
N TRP A 76 -4.23 4.08 -6.25
CA TRP A 76 -4.29 3.56 -7.62
C TRP A 76 -2.89 3.47 -8.17
N GLU A 77 -2.44 2.26 -8.49
CA GLU A 77 -1.06 2.04 -8.91
C GLU A 77 -0.98 1.32 -10.26
N CYS A 78 -0.07 1.80 -11.11
CA CYS A 78 0.27 1.15 -12.35
C CYS A 78 1.76 0.79 -12.32
N GLY A 79 2.08 -0.47 -12.01
CA GLY A 79 3.45 -0.96 -12.03
C GLY A 79 3.74 -2.03 -10.96
N ALA A 80 4.84 -1.88 -10.24
CA ALA A 80 5.27 -2.89 -9.27
C ALA A 80 5.16 -2.36 -7.84
N VAL A 81 4.47 -3.10 -6.99
CA VAL A 81 4.15 -2.73 -5.61
C VAL A 81 4.80 -3.72 -4.66
N SER A 82 5.45 -3.22 -3.62
CA SER A 82 6.13 -4.04 -2.61
C SER A 82 5.99 -3.44 -1.21
N GLY A 83 5.07 -3.97 -0.41
CA GLY A 83 4.63 -3.29 0.83
C GLY A 83 4.60 -4.15 2.09
N TRP A 84 4.66 -3.49 3.24
CA TRP A 84 4.23 -4.04 4.52
C TRP A 84 3.25 -3.08 5.18
N GLU A 85 2.02 -3.52 5.41
CA GLU A 85 0.95 -2.65 5.90
C GLU A 85 0.30 -3.20 7.16
N CYS A 86 0.08 -2.30 8.13
CA CYS A 86 -0.67 -2.59 9.35
C CYS A 86 -1.88 -1.65 9.41
N GLY A 87 -3.05 -2.14 8.98
CA GLY A 87 -4.30 -1.41 9.07
C GLY A 87 -5.29 -1.70 7.94
N ALA A 88 -5.84 -0.66 7.32
CA ALA A 88 -6.89 -0.78 6.32
C ALA A 88 -6.37 -0.39 4.93
N VAL A 89 -6.47 -1.30 3.97
CA VAL A 89 -5.95 -1.15 2.62
C VAL A 89 -7.10 -1.12 1.63
N SER A 90 -7.07 -0.14 0.73
CA SER A 90 -8.03 -0.04 -0.36
C SER A 90 -7.36 0.38 -1.66
N GLY A 91 -7.38 -0.47 -2.68
CA GLY A 91 -6.48 -0.27 -3.82
C GLY A 91 -7.04 -0.70 -5.17
N TRP A 92 -6.48 -0.10 -6.21
CA TRP A 92 -6.60 -0.58 -7.58
C TRP A 92 -5.20 -0.67 -8.19
N GLU A 93 -4.79 -1.86 -8.58
CA GLU A 93 -3.43 -2.09 -9.05
C GLU A 93 -3.39 -2.78 -10.42
N CYS A 94 -2.51 -2.28 -11.28
CA CYS A 94 -2.21 -2.88 -12.58
C CYS A 94 -0.73 -3.22 -12.64
N GLY A 95 -0.38 -4.48 -12.39
CA GLY A 95 0.99 -4.97 -12.52
C GLY A 95 1.36 -6.08 -11.53
N ALA A 96 2.52 -5.95 -10.88
CA ALA A 96 3.06 -6.97 -9.99
C ALA A 96 2.97 -6.51 -8.54
N VAL A 97 2.27 -7.26 -7.72
CA VAL A 97 1.99 -6.94 -6.31
C VAL A 97 2.68 -7.96 -5.44
N SER A 98 3.42 -7.47 -4.44
CA SER A 98 3.90 -8.32 -3.37
C SER A 98 3.80 -7.63 -2.03
N GLY A 99 3.25 -8.30 -1.02
CA GLY A 99 2.91 -7.60 0.21
C GLY A 99 2.73 -8.47 1.44
N TRP A 100 2.77 -7.81 2.59
CA TRP A 100 2.38 -8.37 3.88
C TRP A 100 1.41 -7.42 4.55
N GLU A 101 0.20 -7.88 4.82
CA GLU A 101 -0.86 -7.02 5.35
C GLU A 101 -1.46 -7.59 6.64
N CYS A 102 -1.64 -6.72 7.61
CA CYS A 102 -2.32 -7.03 8.87
C CYS A 102 -3.52 -6.10 9.04
N GLY A 103 -4.73 -6.58 8.72
CA GLY A 103 -5.97 -5.85 8.93
C GLY A 103 -7.05 -6.10 7.88
N ALA A 104 -7.63 -5.04 7.33
CA ALA A 104 -8.75 -5.14 6.39
C ALA A 104 -8.30 -4.73 4.98
N VAL A 105 -8.51 -5.61 4.00
CA VAL A 105 -8.03 -5.46 2.63
C VAL A 105 -9.22 -5.40 1.67
N SER A 106 -9.20 -4.40 0.78
CA SER A 106 -10.20 -4.24 -0.27
C SER A 106 -9.56 -3.82 -1.60
N GLY A 107 -9.46 -4.73 -2.57
CA GLY A 107 -8.62 -4.51 -3.75
C GLY A 107 -9.23 -4.89 -5.09
N TRP A 108 -8.72 -4.28 -6.15
CA TRP A 108 -8.88 -4.74 -7.53
C TRP A 108 -7.52 -4.82 -8.19
N GLU A 109 -7.11 -6.01 -8.61
CA GLU A 109 -5.77 -6.23 -9.13
C GLU A 109 -5.79 -6.87 -10.52
N CYS A 110 -4.95 -6.37 -11.41
CA CYS A 110 -4.71 -6.92 -12.73
C CYS A 110 -3.23 -7.24 -12.89
N GLY A 111 -2.85 -8.53 -12.72
CA GLY A 111 -1.49 -8.99 -12.97
C GLY A 111 -1.04 -10.15 -12.07
N ALA A 112 0.15 -10.03 -11.47
CA ALA A 112 0.74 -11.08 -10.66
C ALA A 112 0.75 -10.68 -9.18
N VAL A 113 0.15 -11.51 -8.33
CA VAL A 113 -0.08 -11.21 -6.90
C VAL A 113 0.67 -12.22 -6.04
N SER A 114 1.39 -11.73 -5.04
CA SER A 114 2.17 -12.55 -4.10
C SER A 114 2.11 -11.99 -2.67
N GLY A 115 1.20 -12.49 -1.84
CA GLY A 115 0.87 -11.83 -0.56
C GLY A 115 0.80 -12.73 0.67
N TRP A 116 0.90 -12.10 1.84
CA TRP A 116 0.56 -12.69 3.14
C TRP A 116 -0.40 -11.76 3.87
N GLU A 117 -1.59 -12.25 4.20
CA GLU A 117 -2.64 -11.41 4.78
C GLU A 117 -3.18 -12.00 6.07
N CYS A 118 -3.34 -11.14 7.08
CA CYS A 118 -3.95 -11.48 8.36
C CYS A 118 -5.14 -10.55 8.63
N GLY A 119 -6.36 -11.02 8.35
CA GLY A 119 -7.60 -10.31 8.69
C GLY A 119 -8.75 -10.51 7.72
N ALA A 120 -9.45 -9.44 7.34
CA ALA A 120 -10.62 -9.51 6.47
C ALA A 120 -10.24 -9.08 5.06
N VAL A 121 -10.50 -9.95 4.08
CA VAL A 121 -10.07 -9.77 2.69
C VAL A 121 -11.27 -9.71 1.78
N SER A 122 -11.29 -8.70 0.91
CA SER A 122 -12.26 -8.61 -0.18
C SER A 122 -11.60 -8.13 -1.47
N GLY A 123 -11.74 -8.86 -2.57
CA GLY A 123 -10.95 -8.53 -3.75
C GLY A 123 -11.46 -9.06 -5.08
N TRP A 124 -10.99 -8.45 -6.15
CA TRP A 124 -11.17 -8.91 -7.53
C TRP A 124 -9.82 -8.98 -8.21
N GLU A 125 -9.44 -10.16 -8.67
CA GLU A 125 -8.12 -10.37 -9.24
C GLU A 125 -8.20 -10.96 -10.65
N CYS A 126 -7.39 -10.44 -11.56
CA CYS A 126 -7.21 -10.93 -12.91
C CYS A 126 -5.73 -11.26 -13.16
N GLY A 127 -5.35 -12.54 -13.02
CA GLY A 127 -4.01 -13.01 -13.36
C GLY A 127 -3.49 -14.18 -12.51
N ALA A 128 -2.21 -14.14 -12.14
CA ALA A 128 -1.56 -15.23 -11.40
C ALA A 128 -1.48 -14.88 -9.92
N VAL A 129 -1.96 -15.77 -9.06
CA VAL A 129 -2.15 -15.50 -7.64
C VAL A 129 -1.41 -16.55 -6.81
N SER A 130 -0.62 -16.07 -5.84
CA SER A 130 -0.07 -16.93 -4.79
C SER A 130 -0.07 -16.23 -3.45
N GLY A 131 -0.56 -16.88 -2.40
CA GLY A 131 -0.64 -16.21 -1.11
C GLY A 131 -1.01 -17.08 0.08
N TRP A 132 -0.91 -16.48 1.25
CA TRP A 132 -1.28 -17.08 2.54
C TRP A 132 -2.23 -16.16 3.27
N GLU A 133 -3.40 -16.69 3.63
CA GLU A 133 -4.45 -15.88 4.24
C GLU A 133 -4.91 -16.48 5.58
N CYS A 134 -5.03 -15.60 6.56
CA CYS A 134 -5.52 -15.90 7.90
C CYS A 134 -6.71 -14.98 8.26
N GLY A 135 -7.93 -15.41 7.93
CA GLY A 135 -9.15 -14.73 8.37
C GLY A 135 -10.38 -14.96 7.48
N ALA A 136 -11.20 -13.93 7.29
CA ALA A 136 -12.43 -14.02 6.51
C ALA A 136 -12.20 -13.49 5.10
N VAL A 137 -12.55 -14.30 4.09
CA VAL A 137 -12.20 -14.06 2.68
C VAL A 137 -13.46 -13.99 1.84
N SER A 138 -13.54 -13.01 0.94
CA SER A 138 -14.56 -12.94 -0.09
C SER A 138 -14.01 -12.30 -1.37
N GLY A 139 -13.78 -13.08 -2.42
CA GLY A 139 -13.18 -12.55 -3.66
C GLY A 139 -13.61 -13.26 -4.93
N TRP A 140 -13.24 -12.65 -6.06
CA TRP A 140 -13.44 -13.18 -7.40
C TRP A 140 -12.11 -13.20 -8.16
N GLU A 141 -11.69 -14.36 -8.61
CA GLU A 141 -10.40 -14.54 -9.28
C GLU A 141 -10.59 -15.07 -10.71
N CYS A 142 -9.83 -14.49 -11.65
CA CYS A 142 -9.74 -14.95 -13.03
C CYS A 142 -8.27 -15.27 -13.38
N GLY A 143 -7.83 -16.51 -13.17
CA GLY A 143 -6.51 -16.98 -13.62
C GLY A 143 -5.98 -18.22 -12.90
N ALA A 144 -4.66 -18.32 -12.73
CA ALA A 144 -3.99 -19.48 -12.13
C ALA A 144 -3.67 -19.20 -10.66
N VAL A 145 -4.07 -20.12 -9.77
CA VAL A 145 -4.10 -19.90 -8.33
C VAL A 145 -3.28 -20.95 -7.59
N SER A 146 -2.47 -20.52 -6.63
CA SER A 146 -1.84 -21.40 -5.63
C SER A 146 -1.79 -20.69 -4.28
N GLY A 147 -2.80 -20.92 -3.43
CA GLY A 147 -2.93 -20.29 -2.11
C GLY A 147 -3.15 -21.29 -0.97
N TRP A 148 -2.86 -20.85 0.26
CA TRP A 148 -3.13 -21.59 1.49
C TRP A 148 -4.01 -20.75 2.43
N GLU A 149 -5.27 -21.16 2.59
CA GLU A 149 -6.17 -20.59 3.58
C GLU A 149 -6.11 -21.41 4.88
N GLN A 150 -5.93 -20.75 6.03
CA GLN A 150 -6.18 -21.38 7.33
C GLN A 150 -7.52 -20.93 7.91
N PRO A 151 -8.60 -21.75 7.84
CA PRO A 151 -9.80 -21.44 8.56
C PRO A 151 -9.58 -21.71 10.06
N HIS A 152 -9.85 -20.68 10.88
CA HIS A 152 -9.89 -20.66 12.34
C HIS A 152 -8.57 -20.57 13.11
N CYS A 153 -8.23 -19.36 13.58
CA CYS A 153 -7.56 -19.19 14.86
C CYS A 153 -8.64 -19.26 15.97
N SER A 154 -9.02 -20.47 16.39
CA SER A 154 -9.81 -20.62 17.61
C SER A 154 -8.93 -20.22 18.80
N ARG A 155 -9.19 -19.04 19.38
CA ARG A 155 -8.70 -18.75 20.73
C ARG A 155 -9.43 -19.70 21.67
N THR A 156 -8.82 -20.83 21.94
CA THR A 156 -9.06 -21.61 23.15
C THR A 156 -8.58 -20.76 24.33
N GLY A 157 -9.50 -20.39 25.21
CA GLY A 157 -9.18 -19.55 26.37
C GLY A 157 -10.43 -19.23 27.15
N GLU A 158 -10.77 -20.17 28.05
CA GLU A 158 -11.58 -20.10 29.28
C GLU A 158 -12.76 -19.12 29.37
#